data_AF-A0A7J0E8W9-F1
#
_entry.id   AF-A0A7J0E8W9-F1
#
_cell.length_a   1.000
_cell.length_b   1.000
_cell.length_c   1.000
_cell.angle_alpha   90.00
_cell.angle_beta   90.00
_cell.angle_gamma   90.00
#
_symmetry.space_group_name_H-M   'P 1'
#
loop_
_entity.id
_entity.type
_entity.pdbx_description
1 polymer ?
#
loop_
_entity_poly.entity_id
_entity_poly.type
_entity_poly.pdbx_seq_one_letter_code
_entity_poly.pdbx_strand_id
1 'polypeptide(L)'
;MAVTGSEVTEHIGIHERDSLPPIGKGKRGKSADIMSSLEARLQKVEFAMADYRDKVEEIDQCIYGLKGGHEEFHGEIQGAFNSLAESWKTQLDAFTDSLQAEIAAITEELKEVKGDWSLSKMAITQGKSSGNSIYPINSEHEARARLRHLTHKGTIQDYVKEFSELMLEIPDMTEKYSLFTFIDGLQSWAKLEVQQRGPQDLAMAISIVESLIDFKEGEFSAFMPKFQKSNHDKGGEDHEGEHKPSSPRHGRFNKDMRNRDKLKLACFLCDGNHFARDCPQRAKLSALI
;
A
#
# COMPACT_ATOMS: atom_id res chain seq x y z
N MET A 1 -99.63 -20.22 120.71
CA MET A 1 -98.93 -21.52 120.75
C MET A 1 -98.50 -21.86 119.33
N ALA A 2 -97.22 -22.28 119.18
CA ALA A 2 -96.60 -23.06 118.10
C ALA A 2 -96.93 -22.66 116.65
N VAL A 3 -96.02 -22.01 115.91
CA VAL A 3 -94.85 -22.58 115.19
C VAL A 3 -95.25 -23.51 114.04
N THR A 4 -94.95 -23.06 112.82
CA THR A 4 -94.33 -23.75 111.64
C THR A 4 -94.75 -22.95 110.39
N GLY A 5 -93.94 -22.59 109.40
CA GLY A 5 -92.50 -22.63 109.14
C GLY A 5 -92.22 -21.50 108.11
N SER A 6 -91.10 -20.78 108.19
CA SER A 6 -89.90 -20.96 107.36
C SER A 6 -90.24 -21.01 105.86
N GLU A 7 -89.91 -20.01 105.05
CA GLU A 7 -88.53 -19.72 104.61
C GLU A 7 -88.37 -18.23 104.21
N VAL A 8 -87.36 -17.59 104.81
CA VAL A 8 -86.76 -16.29 104.47
C VAL A 8 -85.31 -16.64 104.14
N THR A 9 -84.71 -16.17 103.05
CA THR A 9 -83.74 -15.05 102.97
C THR A 9 -82.99 -15.24 101.63
N GLU A 10 -82.27 -14.31 100.99
CA GLU A 10 -82.06 -12.87 101.01
C GLU A 10 -81.29 -12.55 99.72
N HIS A 11 -81.25 -11.27 99.38
CA HIS A 11 -80.34 -10.65 98.43
C HIS A 11 -78.87 -11.08 98.54
N ILE A 12 -78.10 -10.92 97.46
CA ILE A 12 -76.90 -10.06 97.35
C ILE A 12 -76.18 -10.37 96.02
N GLY A 13 -75.88 -9.31 95.26
CA GLY A 13 -75.08 -9.40 94.04
C GLY A 13 -73.59 -9.59 94.31
N ILE A 14 -72.87 -10.18 93.35
CA ILE A 14 -71.40 -10.19 93.33
C ILE A 14 -70.87 -10.12 91.90
N HIS A 15 -69.80 -9.34 91.80
CA HIS A 15 -68.92 -8.95 90.72
C HIS A 15 -68.37 -10.04 89.77
N GLU A 16 -68.19 -9.62 88.51
CA GLU A 16 -66.95 -9.70 87.69
C GLU A 16 -66.44 -11.07 87.19
N ARG A 17 -66.49 -11.26 85.86
CA ARG A 17 -65.38 -11.79 85.06
C ARG A 17 -65.39 -11.19 83.66
N ASP A 18 -64.33 -10.45 83.36
CA ASP A 18 -63.92 -10.05 82.03
C ASP A 18 -63.97 -11.25 81.07
N SER A 19 -64.88 -11.19 80.11
CA SER A 19 -64.75 -11.94 78.86
C SER A 19 -64.40 -10.92 77.79
N LEU A 20 -63.16 -11.05 77.31
CA LEU A 20 -62.55 -10.33 76.19
C LEU A 20 -63.60 -9.93 75.13
N PRO A 21 -63.52 -8.70 74.57
CA PRO A 21 -64.38 -8.34 73.47
C PRO A 21 -64.19 -9.38 72.35
N PRO A 22 -65.26 -9.85 71.70
CA PRO A 22 -65.12 -10.78 70.60
C PRO A 22 -64.20 -10.12 69.59
N ILE A 23 -63.09 -10.77 69.24
CA ILE A 23 -62.22 -10.35 68.14
C ILE A 23 -63.16 -10.08 66.98
N GLY A 24 -63.36 -8.79 66.70
CA GLY A 24 -64.22 -8.34 65.63
C GLY A 24 -63.75 -9.08 64.40
N LYS A 25 -64.69 -9.73 63.70
CA LYS A 25 -64.45 -10.31 62.38
C LYS A 25 -64.08 -9.17 61.44
N GLY A 26 -62.82 -8.74 61.51
CA GLY A 26 -62.27 -7.67 60.71
C GLY A 26 -62.25 -8.11 59.27
N LYS A 27 -63.03 -7.43 58.43
CA LYS A 27 -62.80 -7.20 56.99
C LYS A 27 -62.10 -8.37 56.24
N ARG A 28 -62.65 -9.59 56.29
CA ARG A 28 -62.13 -10.72 55.49
C ARG A 28 -62.27 -10.51 53.97
N GLY A 29 -63.20 -9.67 53.51
CA GLY A 29 -63.39 -9.38 52.08
C GLY A 29 -62.23 -8.61 51.44
N LYS A 30 -61.75 -7.53 52.08
CA LYS A 30 -60.79 -6.60 51.44
C LYS A 30 -59.41 -7.22 51.16
N SER A 31 -58.93 -8.08 52.06
CA SER A 31 -57.64 -8.75 51.87
C SER A 31 -57.73 -9.85 50.81
N ALA A 32 -58.86 -10.55 50.72
CA ALA A 32 -59.09 -11.57 49.70
C ALA A 32 -59.15 -10.96 48.29
N ASP A 33 -59.82 -9.81 48.13
CA ASP A 33 -59.90 -9.08 46.87
C ASP A 33 -58.51 -8.61 46.37
N ILE A 34 -57.66 -8.15 47.29
CA ILE A 34 -56.26 -7.75 46.98
C ILE A 34 -55.43 -8.97 46.56
N MET A 35 -55.58 -10.10 47.23
CA MET A 35 -54.88 -11.35 46.88
C MET A 35 -55.30 -11.85 45.49
N SER A 36 -56.60 -11.84 45.16
CA SER A 36 -57.08 -12.18 43.83
C SER A 36 -56.56 -11.23 42.74
N SER A 37 -56.42 -9.93 43.06
CA SER A 37 -55.81 -8.97 42.13
C SER A 37 -54.31 -9.23 41.89
N LEU A 38 -53.55 -9.53 42.95
CA LEU A 38 -52.14 -9.91 42.85
C LEU A 38 -51.96 -11.22 42.07
N GLU A 39 -52.83 -12.20 42.30
CA GLU A 39 -52.85 -13.48 41.58
C GLU A 39 -53.13 -13.28 40.09
N ALA A 40 -54.14 -12.47 39.73
CA ALA A 40 -54.41 -12.14 38.32
C ALA A 40 -53.25 -11.39 37.65
N ARG A 41 -52.58 -10.50 38.38
CA ARG A 41 -51.37 -9.81 37.89
C ARG A 41 -50.19 -10.76 37.76
N LEU A 42 -50.03 -11.71 38.68
CA LEU A 42 -48.99 -12.74 38.64
C LEU A 42 -49.17 -13.63 37.41
N GLN A 43 -50.39 -14.12 37.15
CA GLN A 43 -50.72 -14.89 35.95
C GLN A 43 -50.40 -14.12 34.66
N LYS A 44 -50.69 -12.81 34.63
CA LYS A 44 -50.35 -11.96 33.48
C LYS A 44 -48.84 -11.80 33.28
N VAL A 45 -48.08 -11.72 34.37
CA VAL A 45 -46.61 -11.68 34.33
C VAL A 45 -46.05 -13.03 33.92
N GLU A 46 -46.58 -14.15 34.42
CA GLU A 46 -46.20 -15.51 34.02
C GLU A 46 -46.42 -15.75 32.53
N PHE A 47 -47.58 -15.36 32.01
CA PHE A 47 -47.87 -15.44 30.58
C PHE A 47 -46.91 -14.59 29.74
N ALA A 48 -46.64 -13.34 30.18
CA ALA A 48 -45.69 -12.47 29.48
C ALA A 48 -44.26 -13.04 29.54
N MET A 49 -43.83 -13.59 30.67
CA MET A 49 -42.52 -14.23 30.80
C MET A 49 -42.40 -15.49 29.94
N ALA A 50 -43.47 -16.26 29.76
CA ALA A 50 -43.50 -17.38 28.82
C ALA A 50 -43.33 -16.90 27.38
N ASP A 51 -44.10 -15.89 26.95
CA ASP A 51 -43.97 -15.29 25.61
C ASP A 51 -42.56 -14.71 25.35
N TYR A 52 -41.94 -14.06 26.35
CA TYR A 52 -40.56 -13.59 26.23
C TYR A 52 -39.54 -14.73 26.21
N ARG A 53 -39.77 -15.82 26.96
CA ARG A 53 -38.91 -17.00 26.91
C ARG A 53 -38.91 -17.61 25.51
N ASP A 54 -40.08 -17.82 24.93
CA ASP A 54 -40.23 -18.38 23.60
C ASP A 54 -39.51 -17.51 22.55
N LYS A 55 -39.64 -16.18 22.66
CA LYS A 55 -38.91 -15.23 21.79
C LYS A 55 -37.39 -15.27 21.98
N VAL A 56 -36.91 -15.45 23.21
CA VAL A 56 -35.48 -15.60 23.48
C VAL A 56 -34.96 -16.91 22.88
N GLU A 57 -35.71 -18.01 23.00
CA GLU A 57 -35.37 -19.29 22.37
C GLU A 57 -35.35 -19.19 20.84
N GLU A 58 -36.30 -18.46 20.24
CA GLU A 58 -36.31 -18.18 18.80
C GLU A 58 -35.08 -17.36 18.37
N ILE A 59 -34.72 -16.31 19.12
CA ILE A 59 -33.53 -15.50 18.87
C ILE A 59 -32.26 -16.35 18.98
N ASP A 60 -32.14 -17.17 20.03
CA ASP A 60 -31.00 -18.06 20.21
C ASP A 60 -30.86 -19.02 19.02
N GLN A 61 -31.97 -19.62 18.58
CA GLN A 61 -31.98 -20.50 17.41
C GLN A 61 -31.58 -19.77 16.12
N CYS A 62 -32.04 -18.53 15.93
CA CYS A 62 -31.58 -17.66 14.84
C CYS A 62 -30.08 -17.35 14.92
N ILE A 63 -29.54 -17.06 16.10
CA ILE A 63 -28.11 -16.78 16.31
C ILE A 63 -27.27 -18.01 15.96
N TYR A 64 -27.67 -19.21 16.41
CA TYR A 64 -26.98 -20.45 16.05
C TYR A 64 -27.00 -20.70 14.54
N GLY A 65 -28.15 -20.49 13.89
CA GLY A 65 -28.26 -20.63 12.44
C GLY A 65 -27.38 -19.64 11.68
N LEU A 66 -27.39 -18.36 12.08
CA LEU A 66 -26.56 -17.32 11.47
C LEU A 66 -25.07 -17.62 11.63
N LYS A 67 -24.66 -18.07 12.83
CA LYS A 67 -23.28 -18.44 13.11
C LYS A 67 -22.83 -19.61 12.25
N GLY A 68 -23.67 -20.65 12.13
CA GLY A 68 -23.39 -21.79 11.24
C GLY A 68 -23.26 -21.38 9.78
N GLY A 69 -24.19 -20.56 9.28
CA GLY A 69 -24.13 -20.06 7.90
C GLY A 69 -22.91 -19.16 7.63
N HIS A 70 -22.47 -18.38 8.63
CA HIS A 70 -21.23 -17.60 8.53
C HIS A 70 -19.99 -18.51 8.47
N GLU A 71 -19.93 -19.56 9.29
CA GLU A 71 -18.82 -20.53 9.28
C GLU A 71 -18.76 -21.29 7.94
N GLU A 72 -19.91 -21.68 7.39
CA GLU A 72 -20.02 -22.31 6.06
C GLU A 72 -19.55 -21.37 4.95
N PHE A 73 -20.11 -20.15 4.89
CA PHE A 73 -19.71 -19.13 3.91
C PHE A 73 -18.22 -18.79 3.99
N HIS A 74 -17.68 -18.68 5.20
CA HIS A 74 -16.25 -18.48 5.40
C HIS A 74 -15.42 -19.65 4.85
N GLY A 75 -15.87 -20.88 5.09
CA GLY A 75 -15.25 -22.09 4.53
C GLY A 75 -15.28 -22.12 3.00
N GLU A 76 -16.39 -21.74 2.38
CA GLU A 76 -16.52 -21.64 0.92
C GLU A 76 -15.56 -20.61 0.33
N ILE A 77 -15.51 -19.40 0.90
CA ILE A 77 -14.58 -18.35 0.45
C ILE A 77 -13.14 -18.81 0.61
N GLN A 78 -12.79 -19.37 1.77
CA GLN A 78 -11.43 -19.84 2.03
C GLN A 78 -11.04 -20.96 1.07
N GLY A 79 -11.96 -21.89 0.78
CA GLY A 79 -11.76 -22.96 -0.18
C GLY A 79 -11.56 -22.45 -1.61
N ALA A 80 -12.38 -21.48 -2.05
CA ALA A 80 -12.25 -20.87 -3.37
C ALA A 80 -10.91 -20.12 -3.51
N PHE A 81 -10.49 -19.37 -2.49
CA PHE A 81 -9.20 -18.69 -2.49
C PHE A 81 -8.03 -19.67 -2.53
N ASN A 82 -8.06 -20.71 -1.70
CA ASN A 82 -7.02 -21.76 -1.71
C ASN A 82 -6.94 -22.46 -3.07
N SER A 83 -8.08 -22.77 -3.68
CA SER A 83 -8.12 -23.37 -5.02
C SER A 83 -7.52 -22.45 -6.08
N LEU A 84 -7.81 -21.15 -6.02
CA LEU A 84 -7.23 -20.17 -6.94
C LEU A 84 -5.71 -20.04 -6.74
N ALA A 85 -5.26 -20.00 -5.48
CA ALA A 85 -3.85 -19.93 -5.13
C ALA A 85 -3.07 -21.15 -5.66
N GLU A 86 -3.60 -22.36 -5.47
CA GLU A 86 -3.00 -23.59 -6.01
C GLU A 86 -3.02 -23.62 -7.54
N SER A 87 -4.07 -23.08 -8.18
CA SER A 87 -4.13 -22.96 -9.64
C SER A 87 -3.01 -22.08 -10.18
N TRP A 88 -2.82 -20.88 -9.62
CA TRP A 88 -1.74 -19.98 -10.03
C TRP A 88 -0.36 -20.53 -9.71
N LYS A 89 -0.20 -21.16 -8.54
CA LYS A 89 1.04 -21.86 -8.19
C LYS A 89 1.41 -22.90 -9.26
N THR A 90 0.45 -23.74 -9.64
CA THR A 90 0.65 -24.77 -10.67
C THR A 90 0.98 -24.16 -12.04
N GLN A 91 0.34 -23.05 -12.43
CA GLN A 91 0.65 -22.36 -13.68
C GLN A 91 2.07 -21.76 -13.68
N LEU A 92 2.49 -21.16 -12.56
CA LEU A 92 3.84 -20.61 -12.41
C LEU A 92 4.90 -21.70 -12.44
N ASP A 93 4.66 -22.83 -11.77
CA ASP A 93 5.57 -23.97 -11.77
C ASP A 93 5.74 -24.52 -13.20
N ALA A 94 4.64 -24.71 -13.94
CA ALA A 94 4.69 -25.18 -15.33
C ALA A 94 5.41 -24.21 -16.28
N PHE A 95 5.20 -22.90 -16.11
CA PHE A 95 5.92 -21.89 -16.88
C PHE A 95 7.42 -21.88 -16.55
N THR A 96 7.77 -22.03 -15.27
CA THR A 96 9.16 -22.10 -14.81
C THR A 96 9.86 -23.33 -15.39
N ASP A 97 9.22 -24.50 -15.33
CA ASP A 97 9.75 -25.74 -15.92
C ASP A 97 9.97 -25.61 -17.43
N SER A 98 9.04 -24.96 -18.14
CA SER A 98 9.16 -24.70 -19.58
C SER A 98 10.37 -23.82 -19.89
N LEU A 99 10.53 -22.69 -19.19
CA LEU A 99 11.69 -21.81 -19.38
C LEU A 99 12.99 -22.51 -19.02
N GLN A 100 13.00 -23.28 -17.94
CA GLN A 100 14.18 -24.02 -17.51
C GLN A 100 14.59 -25.09 -18.53
N ALA A 101 13.63 -25.74 -19.20
CA ALA A 101 13.89 -26.66 -20.29
C ALA A 101 14.47 -25.97 -21.53
N GLU A 102 13.93 -24.80 -21.92
CA GLU A 102 14.48 -24.01 -23.03
C GLU A 102 15.90 -23.52 -22.75
N ILE A 103 16.17 -23.01 -21.55
CA ILE A 103 17.52 -22.60 -21.13
C ILE A 103 18.48 -23.80 -21.19
N ALA A 104 18.04 -24.97 -20.73
CA ALA A 104 18.87 -26.18 -20.78
C ALA A 104 19.20 -26.57 -22.23
N ALA A 105 18.22 -26.52 -23.14
CA ALA A 105 18.43 -26.80 -24.56
C ALA A 105 19.43 -25.83 -25.21
N ILE A 106 19.26 -24.52 -25.00
CA ILE A 106 20.18 -23.49 -25.49
C ILE A 106 21.58 -23.68 -24.90
N THR A 107 21.67 -24.07 -23.62
CA THR A 107 22.96 -24.34 -22.96
C THR A 107 23.69 -25.52 -23.60
N GLU A 108 22.98 -26.55 -24.07
CA GLU A 108 23.58 -27.65 -24.84
C GLU A 108 24.04 -27.20 -26.22
N GLU A 109 23.22 -26.43 -26.95
CA GLU A 109 23.63 -25.87 -28.26
C GLU A 109 24.90 -25.01 -28.13
N LEU A 110 25.01 -24.20 -27.07
CA LEU A 110 26.22 -23.41 -26.80
C LEU A 110 27.46 -24.28 -26.51
N LYS A 111 27.28 -25.44 -25.85
CA LYS A 111 28.38 -26.38 -25.62
C LYS A 111 28.84 -27.01 -26.94
N GLU A 112 27.90 -27.37 -27.81
CA GLU A 112 28.20 -27.91 -29.14
C GLU A 112 28.94 -26.90 -30.01
N VAL A 113 28.39 -25.68 -30.16
CA VAL A 113 29.01 -24.58 -30.91
C VAL A 113 30.40 -24.25 -30.38
N LYS A 114 30.60 -24.30 -29.05
CA LYS A 114 31.92 -24.11 -28.44
C LYS A 114 32.91 -25.24 -28.79
N GLY A 115 32.42 -26.47 -28.89
CA GLY A 115 33.20 -27.63 -29.38
C GLY A 115 33.65 -27.43 -30.83
N ASP A 116 32.72 -27.06 -31.71
CA ASP A 116 32.97 -26.80 -33.13
C ASP A 116 33.94 -25.64 -33.34
N TRP A 117 33.76 -24.54 -32.60
CA TRP A 117 34.68 -23.41 -32.61
C TRP A 117 36.10 -23.82 -32.22
N SER A 118 36.23 -24.71 -31.23
CA SER A 118 37.54 -25.22 -30.78
C SER A 118 38.21 -26.06 -31.87
N LEU A 119 37.46 -26.92 -32.56
CA LEU A 119 37.96 -27.71 -33.70
C LEU A 119 38.38 -26.81 -34.86
N SER A 120 37.57 -25.82 -35.21
CA SER A 120 37.87 -24.82 -36.25
C SER A 120 39.14 -24.03 -35.92
N LYS A 121 39.27 -23.57 -34.66
CA LYS A 121 40.47 -22.87 -34.18
C LYS A 121 41.73 -23.75 -34.28
N MET A 122 41.64 -25.04 -33.94
CA MET A 122 42.76 -25.99 -34.06
C MET A 122 43.15 -26.29 -35.51
N ALA A 123 42.20 -26.28 -36.44
CA ALA A 123 42.47 -26.44 -37.87
C ALA A 123 43.22 -25.22 -38.45
N ILE A 124 42.84 -24.01 -38.02
CA ILE A 124 43.52 -22.77 -38.40
C ILE A 124 44.96 -22.74 -37.87
N THR A 125 45.22 -23.22 -36.66
CA THR A 125 46.58 -23.22 -36.09
C THR A 125 47.51 -24.28 -36.69
N GLN A 126 46.97 -25.37 -37.26
CA GLN A 126 47.76 -26.39 -37.97
C GLN A 126 48.01 -26.05 -39.45
N GLY A 127 47.23 -25.13 -40.04
CA GLY A 127 47.41 -24.62 -41.38
C GLY A 127 48.38 -23.42 -41.48
N LYS A 128 49.67 -23.70 -41.66
CA LYS A 128 50.76 -22.79 -42.12
C LYS A 128 51.33 -21.72 -41.17
N SER A 129 52.58 -22.01 -40.75
CA SER A 129 53.80 -21.19 -40.71
C SER A 129 53.73 -19.65 -40.80
N SER A 130 54.47 -19.03 -39.86
CA SER A 130 55.11 -17.70 -39.93
C SER A 130 54.21 -16.50 -40.21
N GLY A 131 53.98 -15.70 -39.17
CA GLY A 131 53.46 -14.36 -39.36
C GLY A 131 52.82 -13.77 -38.12
N ASN A 132 53.67 -13.43 -37.14
CA ASN A 132 53.41 -12.43 -36.11
C ASN A 132 52.24 -12.69 -35.14
N SER A 133 52.63 -12.97 -33.90
CA SER A 133 51.83 -12.85 -32.69
C SER A 133 51.00 -11.55 -32.65
N ILE A 134 49.72 -11.63 -33.02
CA ILE A 134 48.69 -10.62 -32.67
C ILE A 134 47.79 -11.28 -31.63
N TYR A 135 48.19 -11.19 -30.36
CA TYR A 135 47.37 -11.57 -29.21
C TYR A 135 46.39 -10.42 -28.84
N PRO A 136 45.24 -10.72 -28.20
CA PRO A 136 44.05 -9.85 -28.04
C PRO A 136 44.19 -8.68 -27.04
N ILE A 137 45.41 -8.29 -26.66
CA ILE A 137 45.66 -7.13 -25.78
C ILE A 137 45.13 -5.83 -26.42
N ASN A 138 45.11 -5.77 -27.76
CA ASN A 138 44.62 -4.61 -28.47
C ASN A 138 43.10 -4.42 -28.35
N SER A 139 42.30 -5.50 -28.32
CA SER A 139 40.82 -5.36 -28.30
C SER A 139 40.31 -4.88 -26.95
N GLU A 140 40.83 -5.40 -25.84
CA GLU A 140 40.43 -4.95 -24.49
C GLU A 140 40.90 -3.52 -24.21
N HIS A 141 42.13 -3.18 -24.63
CA HIS A 141 42.65 -1.82 -24.49
C HIS A 141 41.84 -0.82 -25.35
N GLU A 142 41.45 -1.21 -26.56
CA GLU A 142 40.59 -0.43 -27.42
C GLU A 142 39.17 -0.27 -26.84
N ALA A 143 38.59 -1.35 -26.29
CA ALA A 143 37.30 -1.32 -25.60
C ALA A 143 37.34 -0.35 -24.41
N ARG A 144 38.39 -0.41 -23.57
CA ARG A 144 38.60 0.55 -22.47
C ARG A 144 38.79 1.98 -22.97
N ALA A 145 39.42 2.17 -24.13
CA ALA A 145 39.53 3.49 -24.74
C ALA A 145 38.16 4.00 -25.21
N ARG A 146 37.34 3.16 -25.86
CA ARG A 146 35.98 3.51 -26.29
C ARG A 146 35.07 3.81 -25.09
N LEU A 147 35.14 2.99 -24.04
CA LEU A 147 34.34 3.18 -22.82
C LEU A 147 34.61 4.53 -22.16
N ARG A 148 35.88 4.97 -22.09
CA ARG A 148 36.25 6.29 -21.55
C ARG A 148 35.67 7.47 -22.33
N HIS A 149 35.30 7.27 -23.59
CA HIS A 149 34.72 8.32 -24.44
C HIS A 149 33.24 8.04 -24.79
N LEU A 150 32.67 6.96 -24.23
CA LEU A 150 31.29 6.60 -24.47
C LEU A 150 30.39 7.64 -23.81
N THR A 151 29.58 8.30 -24.63
CA THR A 151 28.70 9.38 -24.21
C THR A 151 27.36 9.21 -24.91
N HIS A 152 26.28 9.45 -24.17
CA HIS A 152 24.92 9.38 -24.69
C HIS A 152 24.70 10.52 -25.70
N LYS A 153 24.87 10.22 -27.00
CA LYS A 153 24.72 11.18 -28.10
C LYS A 153 23.41 11.03 -28.89
N GLY A 154 22.82 9.85 -28.87
CA GLY A 154 21.59 9.48 -29.59
C GLY A 154 20.47 9.11 -28.64
N THR A 155 19.80 7.99 -28.88
CA THR A 155 18.78 7.47 -27.98
C THR A 155 19.42 6.81 -26.75
N ILE A 156 18.63 6.71 -25.69
CA ILE A 156 19.01 5.95 -24.50
C ILE A 156 19.31 4.49 -24.84
N GLN A 157 18.50 3.86 -25.70
CA GLN A 157 18.66 2.46 -26.06
C GLN A 157 19.99 2.22 -26.78
N ASP A 158 20.37 3.11 -27.70
CA ASP A 158 21.67 3.03 -28.38
C ASP A 158 22.82 3.13 -27.39
N TYR A 159 22.73 4.06 -26.44
CA TYR A 159 23.75 4.24 -25.40
C TYR A 159 23.86 2.99 -24.50
N VAL A 160 22.74 2.46 -24.00
CA VAL A 160 22.71 1.26 -23.16
C VAL A 160 23.27 0.06 -23.92
N LYS A 161 22.92 -0.07 -25.21
CA LYS A 161 23.45 -1.13 -26.09
C LYS A 161 24.96 -1.03 -26.26
N GLU A 162 25.48 0.14 -26.65
CA GLU A 162 26.93 0.36 -26.80
C GLU A 162 27.69 0.14 -25.48
N PHE A 163 27.13 0.59 -24.36
CA PHE A 163 27.71 0.35 -23.04
C PHE A 163 27.76 -1.15 -22.72
N SER A 164 26.67 -1.87 -22.99
CA SER A 164 26.57 -3.30 -22.71
C SER A 164 27.52 -4.13 -23.58
N GLU A 165 27.71 -3.76 -24.85
CA GLU A 165 28.69 -4.37 -25.75
C GLU A 165 30.12 -4.21 -25.20
N LEU A 166 30.48 -3.01 -24.72
CA LEU A 166 31.81 -2.77 -24.12
C LEU A 166 32.02 -3.54 -22.82
N MET A 167 30.97 -3.75 -22.03
CA MET A 167 31.03 -4.57 -20.81
C MET A 167 31.33 -6.04 -21.13
N LEU A 168 30.94 -6.55 -22.31
CA LEU A 168 31.28 -7.91 -22.75
C LEU A 168 32.74 -8.01 -23.25
N GLU A 169 33.28 -6.93 -23.82
CA GLU A 169 34.67 -6.87 -24.29
C GLU A 169 35.69 -6.69 -23.16
N ILE A 170 35.25 -6.22 -21.98
CA ILE A 170 36.12 -5.96 -20.82
C ILE A 170 35.69 -6.85 -19.63
N PRO A 171 36.17 -8.10 -19.57
CA PRO A 171 35.68 -9.11 -18.63
C PRO A 171 36.04 -8.88 -17.15
N ASP A 172 36.93 -7.92 -16.83
CA ASP A 172 37.40 -7.64 -15.47
C ASP A 172 36.77 -6.39 -14.82
N MET A 173 35.64 -5.91 -15.35
CA MET A 173 34.94 -4.74 -14.84
C MET A 173 34.20 -5.03 -13.53
N THR A 174 34.51 -4.27 -12.47
CA THR A 174 33.75 -4.32 -11.22
C THR A 174 32.42 -3.57 -11.34
N GLU A 175 31.37 -4.06 -10.69
CA GLU A 175 30.02 -3.48 -10.71
C GLU A 175 29.98 -2.02 -10.26
N LYS A 176 30.79 -1.66 -9.26
CA LYS A 176 30.92 -0.28 -8.80
C LYS A 176 31.51 0.63 -9.88
N TYR A 177 32.51 0.16 -10.61
CA TYR A 177 33.17 0.94 -11.66
C TYR A 177 32.30 1.04 -12.92
N SER A 178 31.55 -0.02 -13.26
CA SER A 178 30.60 0.02 -14.37
C SER A 178 29.42 0.96 -14.08
N LEU A 179 28.85 0.93 -12.88
CA LEU A 179 27.81 1.88 -12.47
C LEU A 179 28.27 3.34 -12.58
N PHE A 180 29.46 3.64 -12.04
CA PHE A 180 30.01 5.01 -12.10
C PHE A 180 30.23 5.46 -13.55
N THR A 181 30.83 4.61 -14.38
CA THR A 181 31.14 4.92 -15.78
C THR A 181 29.87 5.07 -16.62
N PHE A 182 28.85 4.24 -16.35
CA PHE A 182 27.53 4.33 -16.97
C PHE A 182 26.86 5.67 -16.66
N ILE A 183 26.77 6.05 -15.38
CA ILE A 183 26.16 7.31 -14.98
C ILE A 183 26.94 8.52 -15.54
N ASP A 184 28.28 8.41 -15.64
CA ASP A 184 29.10 9.51 -16.12
C ASP A 184 28.92 9.78 -17.62
N GLY A 185 28.74 8.73 -18.42
CA GLY A 185 28.49 8.84 -19.87
C GLY A 185 27.08 9.29 -20.26
N LEU A 186 26.12 9.33 -19.33
CA LEU A 186 24.76 9.82 -19.60
C LEU A 186 24.72 11.33 -19.90
N GLN A 187 23.74 11.74 -20.71
CA GLN A 187 23.41 13.15 -20.88
C GLN A 187 22.99 13.77 -19.54
N SER A 188 23.24 15.07 -19.39
CA SER A 188 23.02 15.78 -18.12
C SER A 188 21.61 15.63 -17.55
N TRP A 189 20.58 15.61 -18.40
CA TRP A 189 19.19 15.42 -17.96
C TRP A 189 18.95 14.01 -17.42
N ALA A 190 19.44 12.97 -18.10
CA ALA A 190 19.31 11.58 -17.68
C ALA A 190 20.16 11.32 -16.42
N LYS A 191 21.37 11.88 -16.37
CA LYS A 191 22.26 11.81 -15.21
C LYS A 191 21.60 12.38 -13.96
N LEU A 192 20.92 13.53 -14.07
CA LEU A 192 20.21 14.14 -12.95
C LEU A 192 19.07 13.24 -12.44
N GLU A 193 18.29 12.69 -13.34
CA GLU A 193 17.14 11.84 -13.01
C GLU A 193 17.59 10.52 -12.36
N VAL A 194 18.65 9.91 -12.89
CA VAL A 194 19.26 8.71 -12.29
C VAL A 194 19.82 9.01 -10.90
N GLN A 195 20.51 10.15 -10.72
CA GLN A 195 21.03 10.55 -9.42
C GLN A 195 19.93 10.82 -8.39
N GLN A 196 18.79 11.37 -8.79
CA GLN A 196 17.65 11.57 -7.90
C GLN A 196 17.06 10.24 -7.40
N ARG A 197 17.00 9.23 -8.27
CA ARG A 197 16.47 7.91 -7.92
C ARG A 197 17.50 7.03 -7.19
N GLY A 198 18.78 7.36 -7.25
CA GLY A 198 19.84 6.79 -6.42
C GLY A 198 20.08 5.29 -6.62
N PRO A 199 20.47 4.83 -7.82
CA PRO A 199 20.68 3.42 -8.10
C PRO A 199 21.77 2.81 -7.21
N GLN A 200 21.52 1.60 -6.72
CA GLN A 200 22.49 0.83 -5.92
C GLN A 200 23.44 0.00 -6.81
N ASP A 201 22.97 -0.39 -7.98
CA ASP A 201 23.68 -1.26 -8.92
C ASP A 201 23.45 -0.81 -10.38
N LEU A 202 24.21 -1.40 -11.31
CA LEU A 202 24.13 -1.08 -12.73
C LEU A 202 22.76 -1.45 -13.32
N ALA A 203 22.15 -2.56 -12.89
CA ALA A 203 20.86 -3.00 -13.42
C ALA A 203 19.74 -2.01 -13.09
N MET A 204 19.73 -1.48 -11.86
CA MET A 204 18.82 -0.45 -11.41
C MET A 204 19.04 0.86 -12.17
N ALA A 205 20.30 1.22 -12.45
CA ALA A 205 20.61 2.39 -13.26
C ALA A 205 20.10 2.24 -14.70
N ILE A 206 20.28 1.07 -15.32
CA ILE A 206 19.76 0.76 -16.67
C ILE A 206 18.22 0.83 -16.67
N SER A 207 17.55 0.20 -15.70
CA SER A 207 16.09 0.23 -15.58
C SER A 207 15.54 1.65 -15.41
N ILE A 208 16.19 2.48 -14.58
CA ILE A 208 15.81 3.89 -14.44
C ILE A 208 15.94 4.61 -15.78
N VAL A 209 17.08 4.46 -16.44
CA VAL A 209 17.37 5.12 -17.73
C VAL A 209 16.39 4.67 -18.82
N GLU A 210 16.10 3.37 -18.93
CA GLU A 210 15.12 2.85 -19.89
C GLU A 210 13.71 3.36 -19.61
N SER A 211 13.32 3.51 -18.33
CA SER A 211 12.02 4.11 -17.99
C SER A 211 11.89 5.57 -18.44
N LEU A 212 13.00 6.27 -18.72
CA LEU A 212 12.97 7.64 -19.24
C LEU A 212 12.56 7.71 -20.71
N ILE A 213 12.66 6.60 -21.45
CA ILE A 213 12.20 6.52 -22.84
C ILE A 213 10.68 6.73 -22.90
N ASP A 214 9.95 6.30 -21.87
CA ASP A 214 8.50 6.51 -21.75
C ASP A 214 8.12 7.97 -21.40
N PHE A 215 9.08 8.77 -20.95
CA PHE A 215 8.93 10.20 -20.66
C PHE A 215 9.39 11.04 -21.87
N LYS A 216 8.52 11.07 -22.88
CA LYS A 216 8.53 11.93 -24.08
C LYS A 216 9.66 12.98 -24.15
N GLU A 217 10.58 12.74 -25.09
CA GLU A 217 11.75 13.52 -25.53
C GLU A 217 11.55 15.05 -25.71
N GLY A 218 10.29 15.53 -25.68
CA GLY A 218 9.93 16.94 -25.81
C GLY A 218 9.91 17.75 -24.50
N GLU A 219 9.79 17.12 -23.33
CA GLU A 219 9.60 17.85 -22.06
C GLU A 219 10.92 18.32 -21.43
N PHE A 220 12.01 17.55 -21.56
CA PHE A 220 13.29 17.89 -20.93
C PHE A 220 13.97 19.15 -21.50
N SER A 221 13.76 19.47 -22.79
CA SER A 221 14.32 20.68 -23.41
C SER A 221 13.71 21.98 -22.85
N ALA A 222 12.52 21.90 -22.24
CA ALA A 222 11.80 23.03 -21.67
C ALA A 222 12.16 23.31 -20.20
N PHE A 223 12.81 22.36 -19.50
CA PHE A 223 13.20 22.47 -18.09
C PHE A 223 14.67 22.86 -17.86
N MET A 224 15.50 22.84 -18.91
CA MET A 224 16.90 23.25 -18.78
C MET A 224 17.10 24.75 -19.07
N PRO A 225 17.68 25.52 -18.13
CA PRO A 225 18.20 26.85 -18.45
C PRO A 225 19.30 26.67 -19.50
N LYS A 226 19.17 27.35 -20.65
CA LYS A 226 20.25 27.41 -21.64
C LYS A 226 21.45 28.07 -20.97
N PHE A 227 22.43 27.28 -20.52
CA PHE A 227 23.77 27.79 -20.27
C PHE A 227 24.30 28.24 -21.63
N GLN A 228 24.15 29.53 -21.92
CA GLN A 228 24.74 30.15 -23.08
C GLN A 228 26.25 29.98 -22.97
N LYS A 229 26.76 29.08 -23.79
CA LYS A 229 28.18 29.00 -24.14
C LYS A 229 28.50 30.29 -24.87
N SER A 230 29.03 31.28 -24.14
CA SER A 230 29.53 32.51 -24.71
C SER A 230 30.78 32.17 -25.52
N ASN A 231 30.64 32.02 -26.83
CA ASN A 231 31.77 32.14 -27.73
C ASN A 231 32.15 33.62 -27.77
N HIS A 232 33.27 33.96 -27.13
CA HIS A 232 33.94 35.23 -27.37
C HIS A 232 34.58 35.17 -28.77
N ASP A 233 33.89 35.77 -29.74
CA ASP A 233 34.55 36.25 -30.95
C ASP A 233 34.96 37.72 -30.74
N LYS A 234 36.14 38.07 -31.24
CA LYS A 234 36.82 39.34 -31.02
C LYS A 234 36.40 40.38 -32.06
N GLY A 235 36.26 41.61 -31.61
CA GLY A 235 36.11 42.84 -32.43
C GLY A 235 34.94 43.66 -31.88
N GLY A 236 35.05 44.93 -31.52
CA GLY A 236 36.03 45.98 -31.72
C GLY A 236 35.22 47.29 -31.68
N GLU A 237 35.83 48.36 -31.16
CA GLU A 237 35.37 49.78 -31.17
C GLU A 237 34.52 50.28 -29.98
N ASP A 238 35.26 50.80 -28.98
CA ASP A 238 35.34 52.21 -28.56
C ASP A 238 34.04 52.99 -28.25
N HIS A 239 33.81 53.29 -26.96
CA HIS A 239 33.80 54.67 -26.43
C HIS A 239 33.59 54.69 -24.90
N GLU A 240 34.20 55.70 -24.30
CA GLU A 240 34.54 55.95 -22.89
C GLU A 240 33.33 56.24 -21.98
N GLY A 241 33.47 55.99 -20.67
CA GLY A 241 32.55 56.49 -19.64
C GLY A 241 32.65 55.79 -18.29
N GLU A 242 33.13 56.52 -17.29
CA GLU A 242 33.62 56.08 -15.97
C GLU A 242 32.54 55.73 -14.91
N HIS A 243 33.02 55.11 -13.82
CA HIS A 243 32.47 55.01 -12.45
C HIS A 243 31.54 53.83 -12.05
N LYS A 244 32.13 52.89 -11.28
CA LYS A 244 31.49 52.18 -10.15
C LYS A 244 31.72 53.01 -8.87
N PRO A 245 30.96 52.87 -7.75
CA PRO A 245 30.36 51.63 -7.25
C PRO A 245 28.98 51.73 -6.54
N SER A 246 28.51 50.56 -6.07
CA SER A 246 27.63 50.33 -4.90
C SER A 246 26.11 50.18 -5.14
N SER A 247 25.59 49.00 -4.79
CA SER A 247 24.16 48.65 -4.67
C SER A 247 23.42 49.58 -3.68
N PRO A 248 22.07 49.73 -3.79
CA PRO A 248 21.16 48.81 -3.09
C PRO A 248 19.80 48.54 -3.78
N ARG A 249 19.37 47.28 -3.67
CA ARG A 249 17.98 46.76 -3.53
C ARG A 249 16.81 47.71 -3.86
N HIS A 250 16.07 47.39 -4.94
CA HIS A 250 14.61 47.17 -4.94
C HIS A 250 14.12 46.91 -6.38
N GLY A 251 14.08 45.63 -6.78
CA GLY A 251 13.45 45.21 -8.03
C GLY A 251 11.93 45.24 -7.86
N ARG A 252 11.27 46.22 -8.49
CA ARG A 252 9.85 46.14 -8.83
C ARG A 252 9.71 45.07 -9.91
N PHE A 253 9.06 43.95 -9.58
CA PHE A 253 8.72 42.95 -10.58
C PHE A 253 7.67 43.52 -11.53
N ASN A 254 8.08 43.60 -12.79
CA ASN A 254 7.27 44.03 -13.91
C ASN A 254 6.25 42.94 -14.26
N LYS A 255 5.12 43.43 -14.75
CA LYS A 255 3.82 42.78 -14.81
C LYS A 255 3.69 41.99 -16.11
N ASP A 256 4.20 40.76 -16.15
CA ASP A 256 3.94 39.82 -17.25
C ASP A 256 3.72 38.39 -16.72
N MET A 257 2.71 38.24 -15.85
CA MET A 257 2.11 36.96 -15.48
C MET A 257 0.70 36.92 -16.07
N ARG A 258 0.61 36.79 -17.39
CA ARG A 258 -0.58 36.28 -18.03
C ARG A 258 -0.15 35.10 -18.88
N ASN A 259 -0.65 33.93 -18.49
CA ASN A 259 -0.78 32.73 -19.30
C ASN A 259 0.29 31.63 -19.13
N ARG A 260 0.57 31.22 -17.89
CA ARG A 260 1.26 29.96 -17.63
C ARG A 260 0.90 29.26 -16.31
N ASP A 261 -0.37 29.25 -15.92
CA ASP A 261 -0.78 28.55 -14.70
C ASP A 261 -2.00 27.68 -14.92
N LYS A 262 -1.76 26.37 -14.98
CA LYS A 262 -2.55 25.27 -14.39
C LYS A 262 -2.01 23.95 -14.95
N LEU A 263 -0.81 23.57 -14.51
CA LEU A 263 -0.51 22.14 -14.40
C LEU A 263 -1.58 21.57 -13.46
N LYS A 264 -2.35 20.61 -13.97
CA LYS A 264 -3.53 20.03 -13.33
C LYS A 264 -3.12 19.38 -11.99
N LEU A 265 -3.25 20.10 -10.88
CA LEU A 265 -3.23 19.49 -9.56
C LEU A 265 -4.60 18.89 -9.30
N ALA A 266 -4.71 17.57 -9.46
CA ALA A 266 -5.86 16.81 -9.02
C ALA A 266 -5.85 16.67 -7.49
N CYS A 267 -7.00 16.91 -6.87
CA CYS A 267 -7.22 16.71 -5.45
C CYS A 267 -7.30 15.21 -5.16
N PHE A 268 -6.35 14.65 -4.41
CA PHE A 268 -6.37 13.21 -4.05
C PHE A 268 -7.61 12.75 -3.25
N LEU A 269 -8.47 13.66 -2.77
CA LEU A 269 -9.70 13.33 -2.04
C LEU A 269 -10.93 13.15 -2.94
N CYS A 270 -10.92 13.75 -4.14
CA CYS A 270 -12.10 13.75 -5.03
C CYS A 270 -11.77 13.91 -6.52
N ASP A 271 -10.49 13.81 -6.88
CA ASP A 271 -9.91 14.04 -8.21
C ASP A 271 -10.29 15.37 -8.87
N GLY A 272 -10.75 16.34 -8.07
CA GLY A 272 -11.13 17.68 -8.54
C GLY A 272 -9.92 18.57 -8.82
N ASN A 273 -10.08 19.56 -9.70
CA ASN A 273 -9.00 20.49 -10.08
C ASN A 273 -8.78 21.59 -9.02
N HIS A 274 -8.36 21.18 -7.81
CA HIS A 274 -8.05 22.03 -6.66
C HIS A 274 -7.05 21.31 -5.73
N PHE A 275 -6.39 22.06 -4.85
CA PHE A 275 -5.54 21.45 -3.81
C PHE A 275 -6.39 20.77 -2.74
N ALA A 276 -5.94 19.65 -2.18
CA ALA A 276 -6.68 18.91 -1.16
C ALA A 276 -7.02 19.71 0.11
N ARG A 277 -6.25 20.76 0.42
CA ARG A 277 -6.56 21.68 1.52
C ARG A 277 -7.84 22.48 1.29
N ASP A 278 -8.17 22.74 0.03
CA ASP A 278 -9.32 23.52 -0.45
C ASP A 278 -10.49 22.62 -0.85
N CYS A 279 -10.42 21.31 -0.52
CA CYS A 279 -11.44 20.35 -0.89
C CYS A 279 -12.68 20.46 -0.01
N PRO A 280 -13.89 20.62 -0.60
CA PRO A 280 -15.13 20.72 0.16
C PRO A 280 -15.49 19.43 0.92
N GLN A 281 -14.92 18.28 0.53
CA GLN A 281 -15.13 17.00 1.22
C GLN A 281 -14.21 16.81 2.43
N ARG A 282 -13.21 17.68 2.63
CA ARG A 282 -12.25 17.57 3.74
C ARG A 282 -12.92 17.62 5.11
N ALA A 283 -14.05 18.33 5.23
CA ALA A 283 -14.84 18.42 6.47
C ALA A 283 -15.53 17.10 6.86
N LYS A 284 -15.76 16.17 5.91
CA LYS A 284 -16.39 14.87 6.20
C LYS A 284 -15.41 13.84 6.78
N LEU A 285 -14.11 14.01 6.52
CA LEU A 285 -13.05 13.13 7.03
C LEU A 285 -12.60 13.50 8.46
N SER A 286 -12.80 14.76 8.89
CA SER A 286 -12.53 15.19 10.27
C SER A 286 -13.56 14.70 11.29
N ALA A 287 -14.60 13.98 10.87
CA ALA A 287 -15.63 13.40 11.74
C ALA A 287 -15.46 11.89 11.97
N LEU A 288 -14.35 11.30 11.52
CA LEU A 288 -13.99 9.88 11.68
C LEU A 288 -12.70 9.69 12.51
N ILE A 289 -12.42 10.63 13.42
CA ILE A 289 -11.42 10.49 14.50
C ILE A 289 -12.14 10.75 15.82
#